data_AF-A0A4D4MGV2-F1
#
_entry.id   AF-A0A4D4MGV2-F1
#
_cell.length_a   1.000
_cell.length_b   1.000
_cell.length_c   1.000
_cell.angle_alpha   90.00
_cell.angle_beta   90.00
_cell.angle_gamma   90.00
#
_symmetry.space_group_name_H-M   'P 1'
#
loop_
_entity.id
_entity.type
_entity.pdbx_description
1 polymer ?
#
loop_
_entity_poly.entity_id
_entity_poly.type
_entity_poly.pdbx_seq_one_letter_code
_entity_poly.pdbx_strand_id
1 'polypeptide(L)' 'MVLTINVAVLLAVIIVVRLRRRTEARKRSDEQLTVLIVLVFGVLVAPTAFGHGVVDVVGQLAEGVTQSGR' A
#
# COMPACT_ATOMS: atom_id res chain seq x y z
N MET A 1 -4.30 -6.68 -29.51
CA MET A 1 -3.48 -6.03 -28.47
C MET A 1 -3.90 -6.61 -27.13
N VAL A 2 -3.03 -7.39 -26.47
CA VAL A 2 -3.33 -7.98 -25.16
C VAL A 2 -3.11 -6.89 -24.12
N LEU A 3 -4.17 -6.44 -23.45
CA LEU A 3 -4.09 -5.44 -22.40
C LEU A 3 -3.51 -6.13 -21.15
N THR A 4 -2.19 -6.07 -20.96
CA THR A 4 -1.53 -6.52 -19.74
C THR A 4 -1.85 -5.53 -18.62
N ILE A 5 -2.94 -5.78 -17.89
CA ILE A 5 -3.27 -5.02 -16.69
C ILE A 5 -2.17 -5.27 -15.65
N ASN A 6 -1.53 -4.21 -15.20
CA ASN A 6 -0.53 -4.30 -14.14
C ASN A 6 -1.22 -4.77 -12.85
N VAL A 7 -0.86 -5.96 -12.38
CA VAL A 7 -1.46 -6.59 -11.19
C VAL A 7 -1.30 -5.72 -9.95
N ALA A 8 -0.23 -4.93 -9.85
CA ALA A 8 -0.06 -3.99 -8.74
C ALA A 8 -1.14 -2.90 -8.77
N VAL A 9 -1.45 -2.33 -9.94
CA VAL A 9 -2.51 -1.32 -10.08
C VAL A 9 -3.87 -1.91 -9.74
N LEU A 10 -4.15 -3.15 -10.17
CA LEU A 10 -5.39 -3.85 -9.83
C LEU A 10 -5.53 -4.04 -8.31
N LEU A 11 -4.48 -4.49 -7.63
CA LEU A 11 -4.47 -4.65 -6.18
C LEU A 11 -4.59 -3.29 -5.46
N ALA A 12 -3.96 -2.23 -5.96
CA ALA A 12 -4.10 -0.88 -5.43
C ALA A 12 -5.57 -0.42 -5.44
N VAL A 13 -6.24 -0.60 -6.57
CA VAL A 13 -7.67 -0.25 -6.72
C VAL A 13 -8.53 -1.09 -5.77
N ILE A 14 -8.28 -2.40 -5.66
CA ILE A 14 -9.00 -3.28 -4.73
C ILE A 14 -8.82 -2.79 -3.29
N ILE A 15 -7.59 -2.45 -2.87
CA ILE A 15 -7.29 -1.94 -1.53
C ILE A 15 -8.01 -0.61 -1.28
N VAL A 16 -7.92 0.35 -2.20
CA VAL A 16 -8.56 1.67 -2.06
C VAL A 16 -10.09 1.52 -1.96
N VAL A 17 -10.69 0.68 -2.79
CA VAL A 17 -12.13 0.40 -2.76
C VAL A 17 -12.53 -0.31 -1.45
N ARG A 18 -11.73 -1.28 -0.98
CA ARG A 18 -11.96 -1.99 0.28
C ARG A 18 -11.78 -1.10 1.51
N LEU A 19 -10.83 -0.17 1.50
CA LEU A 19 -10.62 0.80 2.58
C LEU A 19 -11.71 1.89 2.58
N ARG A 20 -12.20 2.32 1.40
CA ARG A 20 -13.31 3.27 1.29
C ARG A 20 -14.63 2.71 1.80
N ARG A 21 -14.88 1.41 1.66
CA ARG A 21 -16.06 0.77 2.25
C ARG A 21 -15.78 0.43 3.72
N ARG A 22 -16.10 1.37 4.61
CA ARG A 22 -16.02 1.25 6.08
C ARG A 22 -16.81 0.04 6.60
N THR A 23 -16.13 -0.74 7.43
CA THR A 23 -16.57 -1.34 8.71
C THR A 23 -18.06 -1.69 8.86
N GLU A 24 -18.52 -2.70 8.12
CA GLU A 24 -19.49 -3.66 8.66
C GLU A 24 -18.78 -4.48 9.76
N ALA A 25 -19.51 -5.02 10.74
CA ALA A 25 -18.96 -5.85 11.81
C ALA A 25 -18.06 -6.95 11.21
N ARG A 26 -16.75 -6.72 11.28
CA ARG A 26 -15.80 -7.38 10.39
C ARG A 26 -15.69 -8.83 10.83
N LYS A 27 -16.18 -9.75 10.01
CA LYS A 27 -15.90 -11.17 10.18
C LYS A 27 -14.38 -11.31 10.07
N ARG A 28 -13.74 -11.94 11.05
CA ARG A 28 -12.26 -12.04 11.17
C ARG A 28 -11.54 -12.46 9.88
N SER A 29 -12.23 -13.24 9.03
CA SER A 29 -11.75 -13.66 7.71
C SER A 29 -11.58 -12.50 6.71
N ASP A 30 -12.50 -11.53 6.67
CA ASP A 30 -12.40 -10.38 5.76
C ASP A 30 -11.25 -9.43 6.14
N GLU A 31 -10.93 -9.36 7.43
CA GLU A 31 -9.78 -8.60 7.91
C GLU A 31 -8.47 -9.26 7.48
N GLN A 32 -8.32 -10.58 7.69
CA GLN A 32 -7.15 -11.33 7.24
C GLN A 32 -6.94 -11.25 5.73
N LEU A 33 -8.00 -11.35 4.93
CA LEU A 33 -7.92 -11.24 3.47
C LEU A 33 -7.50 -9.85 3.03
N THR A 34 -7.99 -8.79 3.69
CA THR A 34 -7.54 -7.42 3.41
C THR A 34 -6.06 -7.24 3.74
N VAL A 35 -5.62 -7.73 4.91
CA VAL A 35 -4.22 -7.69 5.34
C VAL A 35 -3.32 -8.41 4.35
N LEU A 36 -3.72 -9.60 3.90
CA LEU A 36 -2.98 -10.39 2.91
C LEU A 36 -2.86 -9.63 1.58
N ILE A 37 -3.94 -9.06 1.07
CA ILE A 37 -3.94 -8.27 -0.17
C ILE A 37 -3.01 -7.06 -0.05
N VAL A 38 -3.07 -6.34 1.07
CA VAL A 38 -2.18 -5.19 1.34
C VAL A 38 -0.72 -5.61 1.41
N LEU A 39 -0.43 -6.73 2.06
CA LEU A 39 0.92 -7.28 2.15
C LEU A 39 1.48 -7.64 0.77
N VAL A 40 0.71 -8.38 -0.03
CA VAL A 40 1.11 -8.76 -1.40
C VAL A 40 1.33 -7.52 -2.27
N PHE A 41 0.44 -6.53 -2.17
CA PHE A 41 0.60 -5.26 -2.86
C PHE A 41 1.88 -4.53 -2.44
N GLY A 42 2.17 -4.44 -1.15
CA GLY A 42 3.40 -3.84 -0.65
C GLY A 42 4.66 -4.53 -1.19
N VAL A 43 4.68 -5.87 -1.18
CA VAL A 43 5.80 -6.66 -1.72
C VAL A 43 5.99 -6.44 -3.23
N LEU A 44 4.90 -6.33 -4.00
CA LEU A 44 4.97 -6.08 -5.44
C LEU A 44 5.38 -4.64 -5.76
N VAL A 45 5.02 -3.67 -4.93
CA VAL A 45 5.32 -2.24 -5.15
C VAL A 45 6.73 -1.89 -4.67
N ALA A 46 7.26 -2.54 -3.63
CA ALA A 46 8.58 -2.25 -3.07
C ALA A 46 9.72 -2.16 -4.11
N PRO A 47 9.88 -3.10 -5.08
CA PRO A 47 10.94 -3.01 -6.10
C PRO A 47 10.60 -2.07 -7.28
N THR A 48 9.48 -1.34 -7.23
CA THR A 48 9.09 -0.42 -8.31
C THR A 48 9.65 0.97 -8.05
N ALA A 49 9.84 1.77 -9.12
CA ALA A 49 10.27 3.17 -9.00
C ALA A 49 9.37 4.00 -8.06
N PHE A 50 8.08 3.65 -8.00
CA PHE A 50 7.15 4.26 -7.05
C PHE A 50 7.44 3.86 -5.60
N GLY A 51 7.74 2.57 -5.35
CA GLY A 51 8.12 2.08 -4.02
C GLY A 51 9.37 2.76 -3.48
N HIS A 52 10.39 2.93 -4.32
CA HIS A 52 11.60 3.68 -3.97
C HIS A 52 11.30 5.15 -3.64
N GLY A 53 10.52 5.84 -4.48
CA GLY A 53 10.17 7.24 -4.23
C GLY A 53 9.40 7.46 -2.91
N VAL A 54 8.53 6.53 -2.52
CA VAL A 54 7.85 6.60 -1.22
C VAL A 54 8.84 6.45 -0.06
N VAL A 55 9.78 5.50 -0.14
CA VAL A 55 10.80 5.30 0.90
C VAL A 55 11.69 6.54 1.05
N ASP A 56 12.10 7.15 -0.06
CA ASP A 56 12.95 8.35 -0.05
C ASP A 56 12.25 9.54 0.62
N VAL A 57 10.97 9.78 0.28
CA VAL A 57 10.18 10.86 0.89
C VAL A 57 9.99 10.63 2.39
N VAL A 58 9.64 9.41 2.79
CA VAL A 58 9.46 9.06 4.20
C VAL A 58 10.78 9.18 4.97
N GLY A 59 11.90 8.77 4.36
CA GLY A 59 13.25 8.94 4.93
C GLY A 59 13.59 10.40 5.17
N GLN A 60 13.39 11.26 4.18
CA GLN A 60 13.61 12.71 4.30
C GLN A 60 12.73 13.35 5.38
N LEU A 61 11.47 12.93 5.49
CA LEU A 61 10.57 13.40 6.55
C LEU A 61 11.05 12.94 7.94
N ALA A 62 11.49 11.69 8.06
CA ALA A 62 12.00 11.15 9.32
C ALA A 62 13.29 11.86 9.76
N GLU A 63 14.20 12.13 8.84
CA GLU A 63 15.41 12.93 9.09
C GLU A 63 15.04 14.37 9.50
N GLY A 64 14.11 15.00 8.80
CA GLY A 64 13.64 16.35 9.12
C GLY A 64 13.01 16.46 10.52
N VAL A 65 12.18 15.48 10.92
CA VAL A 65 11.60 15.41 12.27
C VAL A 65 12.68 15.13 13.33
N THR A 66 13.61 14.23 13.05
CA THR A 66 14.72 13.89 13.96
C THR A 66 15.62 15.09 14.20
N GLN A 67 15.89 15.89 13.17
CA GLN A 67 16.71 17.09 13.27
C GLN A 67 15.98 18.25 13.94
N SER A 68 14.65 18.35 13.81
CA SER A 68 13.84 19.38 14.47
C SER A 68 13.62 19.09 15.97
N GLY A 69 13.77 17.84 16.39
CA GLY A 69 13.67 17.41 17.79
C GLY A 69 14.98 17.46 18.57
N ARG A 70 16.09 17.84 17.93
CA ARG A 70 17.42 18.01 18.54
C ARG A 70 17.71 19.48 18.80
#